data_AF-A0AAN6E8L3-F1
#
_entry.id   AF-A0AAN6E8L3-F1
#
_cell.length_a   1.000
_cell.length_b   1.000
_cell.length_c   1.000
_cell.angle_alpha   90.00
_cell.angle_beta   90.00
_cell.angle_gamma   90.00
#
_symmetry.space_group_name_H-M   'P 1'
#
loop_
_entity.id
_entity.type
_entity.pdbx_description
1 polymer ?
#
loop_
_entity_poly.entity_id
_entity_poly.type
_entity_poly.pdbx_seq_one_letter_code
_entity_poly.pdbx_strand_id
1 'polypeptide(L)'
;MIGPGVSAAKKSAMVSDTEIGVGGTTAWRLPAVTARTTVGVFFEVANQQSQALQPGSRGLVQFSTTYQHARGDYRMRVTTIARSWAEGASPDIPASFDQEAAAVLMARIAVFKAEAEEVGDVLRWLDRMLIRLCQKFGDYRRDDPASFRLGPSFSIYPQFMYHLRRSQFLQVFNSSPDETAFYRHCLFREDTTNSLTMIQPSLMSYGFEGAPAPVLLDSVSMKPDVILMLDTFFHILIWHGETIAEWRKAGYHEQPEYENLKLLLEAPVVDTQSLLVERMPVPRYIVCDQNGSQARFLVSKLNPSTSYSSTNQYGGGEAVLTDDVNVSTFLSALSGLAVKNAS
;
A
#
# COMPACT_ATOMS: atom_id res chain seq x y z
N MET A 1 3.04 19.52 -3.26
CA MET A 1 3.94 18.35 -3.40
C MET A 1 4.10 17.68 -2.05
N ILE A 2 4.09 16.35 -1.98
CA ILE A 2 4.36 15.59 -0.75
C ILE A 2 5.59 14.70 -0.98
N GLY A 3 6.63 14.89 -0.19
CA GLY A 3 7.93 14.25 -0.33
C GLY A 3 9.05 15.01 0.39
N PRO A 4 10.32 14.53 0.34
CA PRO A 4 11.45 15.10 1.07
C PRO A 4 11.99 16.38 0.40
N GLY A 5 11.21 17.46 0.42
CA GLY A 5 11.61 18.74 -0.18
C GLY A 5 10.93 19.94 0.45
N VAL A 6 11.55 21.11 0.25
CA VAL A 6 11.03 22.40 0.73
C VAL A 6 10.60 23.28 -0.43
N SER A 7 9.66 24.18 -0.19
CA SER A 7 9.20 25.14 -1.19
C SER A 7 10.34 26.08 -1.61
N ALA A 8 10.49 26.32 -2.90
CA ALA A 8 11.34 27.40 -3.42
C ALA A 8 10.58 28.75 -3.54
N ALA A 9 9.32 28.79 -3.09
CA ALA A 9 8.44 29.96 -3.14
C ALA A 9 8.33 30.60 -4.53
N LYS A 10 8.43 29.80 -5.60
CA LYS A 10 8.33 30.29 -6.98
C LYS A 10 6.86 30.46 -7.33
N LYS A 11 6.41 31.71 -7.37
CA LYS A 11 5.07 32.08 -7.83
C LYS A 11 5.01 32.06 -9.36
N SER A 12 3.87 31.65 -9.90
CA SER A 12 3.56 31.66 -11.33
C SER A 12 2.06 31.48 -11.52
N ALA A 13 1.53 31.79 -12.70
CA ALA A 13 0.12 31.55 -13.04
C ALA A 13 -0.31 30.06 -12.97
N MET A 14 0.63 29.13 -12.88
CA MET A 14 0.37 27.69 -12.72
C MET A 14 0.23 27.24 -11.25
N VAL A 15 0.34 28.15 -10.28
CA VAL A 15 0.11 27.82 -8.86
C VAL A 15 -1.40 27.79 -8.61
N SER A 16 -1.91 26.68 -8.09
CA SER A 16 -3.31 26.54 -7.65
C SER A 16 -3.55 27.27 -6.33
N ASP A 17 -4.77 27.78 -6.15
CA ASP A 17 -5.24 28.35 -4.88
C ASP A 17 -5.51 27.27 -3.81
N THR A 18 -5.70 26.01 -4.23
CA THR A 18 -5.90 24.85 -3.35
C THR A 18 -4.55 24.20 -3.04
N GLU A 19 -4.10 24.29 -1.78
CA GLU A 19 -2.82 23.72 -1.37
C GLU A 19 -2.93 22.25 -0.92
N ILE A 20 -2.06 21.40 -1.46
CA ILE A 20 -1.85 20.00 -1.02
C ILE A 20 -0.36 19.75 -0.76
N GLY A 21 -0.04 19.38 0.48
CA GLY A 21 1.33 19.18 0.93
C GLY A 21 2.09 20.50 1.00
N VAL A 22 3.36 20.48 0.58
CA VAL A 22 4.17 21.68 0.36
C VAL A 22 3.68 22.37 -0.92
N GLY A 23 2.68 23.25 -0.77
CA GLY A 23 1.98 23.98 -1.83
C GLY A 23 2.52 25.37 -2.13
N GLY A 24 1.69 26.21 -2.77
CA GLY A 24 1.96 27.63 -2.99
C GLY A 24 3.15 27.96 -3.91
N THR A 25 3.66 27.00 -4.69
CA THR A 25 4.87 27.12 -5.52
C THR A 25 4.81 26.17 -6.72
N THR A 26 5.57 26.49 -7.78
CA THR A 26 5.88 25.55 -8.89
C THR A 26 7.30 24.99 -8.85
N ALA A 27 8.06 25.31 -7.81
CA ALA A 27 9.42 24.81 -7.64
C ALA A 27 9.69 24.42 -6.18
N TRP A 28 10.45 23.33 -6.02
CA TRP A 28 10.88 22.79 -4.74
C TRP A 28 12.39 22.55 -4.76
N ARG A 29 13.02 22.63 -3.59
CA ARG A 29 14.43 22.26 -3.38
C ARG A 29 14.48 20.97 -2.59
N LEU A 30 15.19 19.99 -3.12
CA LEU A 30 15.45 18.71 -2.47
C LEU A 30 16.95 18.68 -2.15
N PRO A 31 17.36 18.83 -0.88
CA PRO A 31 18.78 18.92 -0.51
C PRO A 31 19.59 17.66 -0.89
N ALA A 32 18.95 16.50 -0.85
CA ALA A 32 19.50 15.24 -1.30
C ALA A 32 18.47 14.48 -2.13
N VAL A 33 18.90 13.93 -3.26
CA VAL A 33 18.09 13.06 -4.11
C VAL A 33 18.90 11.84 -4.51
N THR A 34 18.24 10.71 -4.58
CA THR A 34 18.80 9.44 -5.09
C THR A 34 17.95 8.97 -6.26
N ALA A 35 18.42 7.93 -6.97
CA ALA A 35 17.63 7.31 -8.03
C ALA A 35 16.28 6.73 -7.53
N ARG A 36 16.13 6.52 -6.21
CA ARG A 36 14.92 6.00 -5.56
C ARG A 36 13.97 7.08 -5.05
N THR A 37 14.39 8.35 -5.07
CA THR A 37 13.59 9.43 -4.50
C THR A 37 12.37 9.72 -5.37
N THR A 38 11.18 9.51 -4.81
CA THR A 38 9.89 9.71 -5.48
C THR A 38 9.03 10.68 -4.70
N VAL A 39 8.45 11.67 -5.38
CA VAL A 39 7.57 12.70 -4.78
C VAL A 39 6.16 12.63 -5.36
N GLY A 40 5.16 12.95 -4.54
CA GLY A 40 3.77 13.09 -4.98
C GLY A 40 3.53 14.53 -5.44
N VAL A 41 3.17 14.73 -6.70
CA VAL A 41 2.81 16.03 -7.26
C VAL A 41 1.34 16.02 -7.64
N PHE A 42 0.59 16.97 -7.07
CA PHE A 42 -0.85 17.06 -7.22
C PHE A 42 -1.18 18.25 -8.13
N PHE A 43 -2.13 18.04 -9.03
CA PHE A 43 -2.53 19.01 -10.03
C PHE A 43 -4.02 19.30 -9.90
N GLU A 44 -4.41 20.52 -10.25
CA GLU A 44 -5.80 20.93 -10.38
C GLU A 44 -6.08 21.25 -11.86
N VAL A 45 -7.23 20.82 -12.36
CA VAL A 45 -7.67 21.15 -13.72
C VAL A 45 -8.22 22.58 -13.70
N ALA A 46 -7.48 23.52 -14.27
CA ALA A 46 -7.84 24.95 -14.26
C ALA A 46 -9.03 25.31 -15.17
N ASN A 47 -9.40 24.45 -16.13
CA ASN A 47 -10.49 24.74 -17.06
C ASN A 47 -11.85 24.55 -16.35
N GLN A 48 -12.50 25.66 -16.01
CA GLN A 48 -13.92 25.66 -15.65
C GLN A 48 -14.71 25.22 -16.89
N GLN A 49 -15.76 24.41 -16.72
CA GLN A 49 -16.50 23.59 -17.71
C GLN A 49 -17.08 24.31 -18.95
N SER A 50 -16.63 25.51 -19.30
CA SER A 50 -17.22 26.42 -20.29
C SER A 50 -16.36 26.64 -21.55
N GLN A 51 -15.11 26.19 -21.60
CA GLN A 51 -14.28 26.32 -22.81
C GLN A 51 -14.12 24.97 -23.52
N ALA A 52 -14.65 24.88 -24.75
CA ALA A 52 -14.44 23.75 -25.63
C ALA A 52 -12.94 23.58 -25.90
N LEU A 53 -12.39 22.43 -25.54
CA LEU A 53 -10.99 22.10 -25.80
C LEU A 53 -10.82 21.83 -27.29
N GLN A 54 -9.72 22.32 -27.87
CA GLN A 54 -9.46 22.05 -29.29
C GLN A 54 -9.30 20.53 -29.52
N PRO A 55 -9.89 19.98 -30.60
CA PRO A 55 -9.72 18.58 -30.95
C PRO A 55 -8.23 18.20 -31.03
N GLY A 56 -7.84 17.12 -30.35
CA GLY A 56 -6.45 16.66 -30.30
C GLY A 56 -5.55 17.40 -29.31
N SER A 57 -6.05 18.40 -28.58
CA SER A 57 -5.31 19.04 -27.49
C SER A 57 -5.01 18.05 -26.36
N ARG A 58 -3.87 18.24 -25.70
CA ARG A 58 -3.39 17.40 -24.59
C ARG A 58 -2.94 18.27 -23.43
N GLY A 59 -3.14 17.80 -22.21
CA GLY A 59 -2.50 18.36 -21.03
C GLY A 59 -1.03 17.97 -21.04
N LEU A 60 -0.15 18.97 -20.96
CA LEU A 60 1.31 18.78 -20.94
C LEU A 60 1.83 19.14 -19.55
N VAL A 61 2.70 18.28 -19.01
CA VAL A 61 3.43 18.55 -17.76
C VAL A 61 4.90 18.26 -18.01
N GLN A 62 5.77 19.21 -17.68
CA GLN A 62 7.21 19.04 -17.76
C GLN A 62 7.83 19.18 -16.37
N PHE A 63 8.58 18.16 -15.97
CA PHE A 63 9.42 18.17 -14.78
C PHE A 63 10.86 18.46 -15.21
N SER A 64 11.44 19.53 -14.65
CA SER A 64 12.85 19.87 -14.85
C SER A 64 13.57 19.85 -13.50
N THR A 65 14.48 18.91 -13.33
CA THR A 65 15.26 18.73 -12.11
C THR A 65 16.72 19.06 -12.38
N THR A 66 17.18 20.20 -11.90
CA THR A 66 18.60 20.58 -11.89
C THR A 66 19.25 20.10 -10.61
N TYR A 67 20.36 19.37 -10.71
CA TYR A 67 21.05 18.80 -9.54
C TYR A 67 22.56 18.72 -9.78
N GLN A 68 23.31 18.68 -8.68
CA GLN A 68 24.73 18.34 -8.71
C GLN A 68 24.86 16.81 -8.69
N HIS A 69 25.45 16.25 -9.73
CA HIS A 69 25.72 14.81 -9.79
C HIS A 69 26.92 14.45 -8.90
N ALA A 70 27.01 13.21 -8.42
CA ALA A 70 28.07 12.78 -7.49
C ALA A 70 29.51 12.94 -8.04
N ARG A 71 29.65 13.05 -9.37
CA ARG A 71 30.93 13.34 -10.04
C ARG A 71 31.33 14.83 -9.97
N GLY A 72 30.46 15.70 -9.47
CA GLY A 72 30.66 17.14 -9.30
C GLY A 72 30.09 18.00 -10.43
N ASP A 73 29.68 17.39 -11.55
CA ASP A 73 29.04 18.08 -12.67
C ASP A 73 27.57 18.43 -12.38
N TYR A 74 27.13 19.61 -12.84
CA TYR A 74 25.72 19.99 -12.79
C TYR A 74 24.97 19.38 -13.96
N ARG A 75 23.84 18.73 -13.67
CA ARG A 75 22.98 18.09 -14.66
C ARG A 75 21.56 18.61 -14.56
N MET A 76 20.84 18.52 -15.67
CA MET A 76 19.40 18.75 -15.73
C MET A 76 18.73 17.51 -16.29
N ARG A 77 17.78 16.95 -15.53
CA ARG A 77 16.90 15.89 -16.00
C ARG A 77 15.56 16.51 -16.39
N VAL A 78 15.13 16.30 -17.62
CA VAL A 78 13.84 16.80 -18.12
C VAL A 78 12.96 15.62 -18.50
N THR A 79 11.76 15.57 -17.93
CA THR A 79 10.73 14.57 -18.26
C THR A 79 9.47 15.33 -18.66
N THR A 80 9.01 15.15 -19.90
CA THR A 80 7.75 15.74 -20.38
C THR A 80 6.74 14.64 -20.59
N ILE A 81 5.56 14.79 -19.99
CA ILE A 81 4.42 13.88 -20.14
C ILE A 81 3.25 14.61 -20.79
N ALA A 82 2.48 13.86 -21.56
CA ALA A 82 1.24 14.32 -22.17
C ALA A 82 0.09 13.38 -21.76
N ARG A 83 -1.08 13.95 -21.47
CA ARG A 83 -2.33 13.20 -21.25
C ARG A 83 -3.44 13.81 -22.10
N SER A 84 -4.27 12.96 -22.69
CA SER A 84 -5.44 13.41 -23.44
C SER A 84 -6.46 14.03 -22.47
N TRP A 85 -7.11 15.10 -22.92
CA TRP A 85 -8.28 15.60 -22.22
C TRP A 85 -9.48 14.68 -22.50
N ALA A 86 -10.38 14.59 -21.53
CA ALA A 86 -11.62 13.87 -21.64
C ALA A 86 -12.74 14.70 -21.01
N GLU A 87 -13.93 14.65 -21.61
CA GLU A 87 -15.13 15.24 -21.03
C GLU A 87 -15.54 14.47 -19.76
N GLY A 88 -16.22 15.13 -18.82
CA GLY A 88 -16.43 14.60 -17.47
C GLY A 88 -17.20 13.27 -17.39
N ALA A 89 -17.99 12.93 -18.41
CA ALA A 89 -18.73 11.66 -18.50
C ALA A 89 -18.05 10.61 -19.41
N SER A 90 -16.85 10.89 -19.92
CA SER A 90 -16.16 9.96 -20.81
C SER A 90 -15.80 8.66 -20.08
N PRO A 91 -16.06 7.48 -20.69
CA PRO A 91 -15.64 6.19 -20.16
C PRO A 91 -14.12 6.04 -20.12
N ASP A 92 -13.36 6.89 -20.82
CA ASP A 92 -11.89 6.88 -20.79
C ASP A 92 -11.34 7.25 -19.41
N ILE A 93 -12.06 8.09 -18.65
CA ILE A 93 -11.65 8.54 -17.32
C ILE A 93 -11.53 7.34 -16.37
N PRO A 94 -12.59 6.55 -16.10
CA PRO A 94 -12.48 5.38 -15.24
C PRO A 94 -11.54 4.30 -15.80
N ALA A 95 -11.47 4.14 -17.13
CA ALA A 95 -10.55 3.18 -17.75
C ALA A 95 -9.07 3.55 -17.53
N SER A 96 -8.75 4.84 -17.41
CA SER A 96 -7.40 5.36 -17.17
C SER A 96 -7.00 5.43 -15.69
N PHE A 97 -7.89 5.01 -14.78
CA PHE A 97 -7.61 5.06 -13.34
C PHE A 97 -6.58 4.01 -12.94
N ASP A 98 -5.46 4.49 -12.40
CA ASP A 98 -4.42 3.66 -11.79
C ASP A 98 -4.66 3.58 -10.28
N GLN A 99 -5.32 2.50 -9.85
CA GLN A 99 -5.64 2.27 -8.43
C GLN A 99 -4.42 2.14 -7.52
N GLU A 100 -3.30 1.65 -8.04
CA GLU A 100 -2.07 1.49 -7.27
C GLU A 100 -1.43 2.85 -6.97
N ALA A 101 -1.22 3.66 -8.02
CA ALA A 101 -0.72 5.02 -7.87
C ALA A 101 -1.69 5.88 -7.04
N ALA A 102 -3.00 5.73 -7.25
CA ALA A 102 -4.01 6.45 -6.46
C ALA A 102 -3.95 6.08 -4.98
N ALA A 103 -3.80 4.79 -4.64
CA ALA A 103 -3.68 4.34 -3.25
C ALA A 103 -2.45 4.95 -2.56
N VAL A 104 -1.30 4.97 -3.24
CA VAL A 104 -0.07 5.57 -2.70
C VAL A 104 -0.19 7.09 -2.55
N LEU A 105 -0.75 7.79 -3.53
CA LEU A 105 -0.97 9.23 -3.45
C LEU A 105 -1.95 9.60 -2.33
N MET A 106 -3.02 8.81 -2.16
CA MET A 106 -3.98 8.98 -1.07
C MET A 106 -3.38 8.68 0.29
N ALA A 107 -2.52 7.65 0.40
CA ALA A 107 -1.74 7.38 1.60
C ALA A 107 -0.85 8.56 1.96
N ARG A 108 -0.15 9.15 0.98
CA ARG A 108 0.68 10.35 1.21
C ARG A 108 -0.12 11.53 1.72
N ILE A 109 -1.31 11.80 1.15
CA ILE A 109 -2.19 12.85 1.64
C ILE A 109 -2.65 12.54 3.08
N ALA A 110 -3.12 11.32 3.34
CA ALA A 110 -3.61 10.91 4.66
C ALA A 110 -2.53 11.07 5.74
N VAL A 111 -1.32 10.60 5.45
CA VAL A 111 -0.19 10.67 6.38
C VAL A 111 0.27 12.10 6.60
N PHE A 112 0.30 12.93 5.55
CA PHE A 112 0.62 14.35 5.67
C PHE A 112 -0.43 15.09 6.53
N LYS A 113 -1.73 14.81 6.32
CA LYS A 113 -2.81 15.35 7.16
C LYS A 113 -2.64 14.92 8.62
N ALA A 114 -2.26 13.68 8.87
CA ALA A 114 -2.05 13.13 10.22
C ALA A 114 -0.81 13.70 10.95
N GLU A 115 -0.06 14.63 10.34
CA GLU A 115 0.95 15.43 11.05
C GLU A 115 0.33 16.66 11.76
N ALA A 116 -0.81 17.16 11.28
CA ALA A 116 -1.46 18.37 11.79
C ALA A 116 -2.88 18.15 12.33
N GLU A 117 -3.54 17.07 11.90
CA GLU A 117 -4.92 16.74 12.24
C GLU A 117 -5.00 15.49 13.13
N GLU A 118 -6.06 15.39 13.92
CA GLU A 118 -6.38 14.19 14.69
C GLU A 118 -6.60 12.98 13.76
N VAL A 119 -5.94 11.85 14.07
CA VAL A 119 -6.00 10.62 13.26
C VAL A 119 -7.45 10.18 13.01
N GLY A 120 -8.33 10.30 14.01
CA GLY A 120 -9.75 9.94 13.86
C GLY A 120 -10.46 10.71 12.75
N ASP A 121 -10.12 11.99 12.55
CA ASP A 121 -10.70 12.81 11.49
C ASP A 121 -10.09 12.50 10.13
N VAL A 122 -8.80 12.16 10.08
CA VAL A 122 -8.13 11.68 8.86
C VAL A 122 -8.75 10.37 8.39
N LEU A 123 -9.05 9.44 9.30
CA LEU A 123 -9.73 8.17 8.96
C LEU A 123 -11.14 8.40 8.42
N ARG A 124 -11.93 9.26 9.07
CA ARG A 124 -13.26 9.66 8.57
C ARG A 124 -13.19 10.34 7.20
N TRP A 125 -12.15 11.14 6.97
CA TRP A 125 -11.91 11.74 5.65
C TRP A 125 -11.60 10.67 4.61
N LEU A 126 -10.72 9.71 4.92
CA LEU A 126 -10.35 8.62 4.03
C LEU A 126 -11.57 7.76 3.66
N ASP A 127 -12.37 7.37 4.64
CA ASP A 127 -13.60 6.60 4.45
C ASP A 127 -14.61 7.36 3.57
N ARG A 128 -14.78 8.68 3.79
CA ARG A 128 -15.64 9.53 2.95
C ARG A 128 -15.14 9.61 1.50
N MET A 129 -13.83 9.70 1.28
CA MET A 129 -13.27 9.73 -0.09
C MET A 129 -13.49 8.40 -0.79
N LEU A 130 -13.30 7.27 -0.09
CA LEU A 130 -13.55 5.93 -0.62
C LEU A 130 -15.03 5.75 -0.98
N ILE A 131 -15.96 6.13 -0.09
CA ILE A 131 -17.40 6.03 -0.36
C ILE A 131 -17.78 6.84 -1.61
N ARG A 132 -17.29 8.08 -1.74
CA ARG A 132 -17.55 8.92 -2.92
C ARG A 132 -17.01 8.31 -4.21
N LEU A 133 -15.83 7.69 -4.16
CA LEU A 133 -15.25 6.98 -5.30
C LEU A 133 -16.16 5.82 -5.73
N CYS A 134 -16.57 4.98 -4.77
CA CYS A 134 -17.45 3.84 -5.00
C CYS A 134 -18.85 4.27 -5.49
N GLN A 135 -19.38 5.39 -5.01
CA GLN A 135 -20.64 5.96 -5.50
C GLN A 135 -20.54 6.45 -6.95
N LYS A 136 -19.40 7.06 -7.30
CA LYS A 136 -19.22 7.65 -8.62
C LYS A 136 -18.90 6.63 -9.71
N PHE A 137 -18.13 5.59 -9.37
CA PHE A 137 -17.57 4.64 -10.35
C PHE A 137 -18.00 3.19 -10.13
N GLY A 138 -18.84 2.92 -9.12
CA GLY A 138 -19.41 1.59 -8.90
C GLY A 138 -20.71 1.40 -9.66
N ASP A 139 -20.94 0.17 -10.10
CA ASP A 139 -22.21 -0.27 -10.67
C ASP A 139 -23.07 -0.87 -9.56
N TYR A 140 -24.26 -0.34 -9.37
CA TYR A 140 -25.20 -0.84 -8.36
C TYR A 140 -26.63 -0.41 -8.64
N ARG A 141 -27.56 -1.14 -8.03
CA ARG A 141 -28.95 -0.74 -7.85
C ARG A 141 -29.08 -0.02 -6.52
N ARG A 142 -29.84 1.07 -6.53
CA ARG A 142 -30.10 1.87 -5.33
C ARG A 142 -30.67 0.99 -4.23
N ASP A 143 -30.16 1.17 -3.01
CA ASP A 143 -30.60 0.43 -1.81
C ASP A 143 -30.42 -1.11 -1.87
N ASP A 144 -29.66 -1.64 -2.84
CA ASP A 144 -29.34 -3.07 -2.96
C ASP A 144 -27.81 -3.31 -2.89
N PRO A 145 -27.25 -3.56 -1.69
CA PRO A 145 -25.81 -3.76 -1.51
C PRO A 145 -25.26 -4.98 -2.26
N ALA A 146 -26.08 -6.02 -2.49
CA ALA A 146 -25.64 -7.24 -3.17
C ALA A 146 -25.34 -7.01 -4.66
N SER A 147 -25.93 -5.97 -5.25
CA SER A 147 -25.69 -5.55 -6.63
C SER A 147 -24.38 -4.80 -6.84
N PHE A 148 -23.72 -4.33 -5.77
CA PHE A 148 -22.55 -3.48 -5.88
C PHE A 148 -21.37 -4.19 -6.53
N ARG A 149 -20.84 -3.62 -7.62
CA ARG A 149 -19.67 -4.10 -8.34
C ARG A 149 -18.74 -2.93 -8.68
N LEU A 150 -17.44 -3.22 -8.71
CA LEU A 150 -16.40 -2.30 -9.18
C LEU A 150 -15.73 -2.88 -10.41
N GLY A 151 -15.40 -2.03 -11.37
CA GLY A 151 -14.60 -2.43 -12.53
C GLY A 151 -13.18 -2.85 -12.13
N PRO A 152 -12.46 -3.58 -13.01
CA PRO A 152 -11.11 -4.08 -12.72
C PRO A 152 -10.11 -3.00 -12.30
N SER A 153 -10.24 -1.79 -12.88
CA SER A 153 -9.38 -0.65 -12.52
C SER A 153 -9.58 -0.14 -11.10
N PHE A 154 -10.67 -0.53 -10.41
CA PHE A 154 -11.02 -0.06 -9.06
C PHE A 154 -11.13 -1.20 -8.03
N SER A 155 -11.14 -2.45 -8.45
CA SER A 155 -11.55 -3.58 -7.61
C SER A 155 -10.66 -3.80 -6.38
N ILE A 156 -9.37 -3.48 -6.44
CA ILE A 156 -8.44 -3.66 -5.32
C ILE A 156 -8.27 -2.37 -4.49
N TYR A 157 -8.70 -1.22 -5.00
CA TYR A 157 -8.57 0.06 -4.29
C TYR A 157 -9.21 0.06 -2.87
N PRO A 158 -10.43 -0.49 -2.64
CA PRO A 158 -10.98 -0.61 -1.30
C PRO A 158 -10.12 -1.45 -0.35
N GLN A 159 -9.45 -2.49 -0.87
CA GLN A 159 -8.56 -3.33 -0.08
C GLN A 159 -7.31 -2.55 0.36
N PHE A 160 -6.72 -1.73 -0.51
CA PHE A 160 -5.64 -0.83 -0.11
C PHE A 160 -6.08 0.15 0.97
N MET A 161 -7.28 0.74 0.85
CA MET A 161 -7.80 1.66 1.88
C MET A 161 -8.04 0.95 3.22
N TYR A 162 -8.48 -0.31 3.20
CA TYR A 162 -8.61 -1.15 4.39
C TYR A 162 -7.27 -1.41 5.08
N HIS A 163 -6.21 -1.71 4.35
CA HIS A 163 -4.89 -1.92 4.95
C HIS A 163 -4.26 -0.60 5.40
N LEU A 164 -4.43 0.49 4.63
CA LEU A 164 -3.94 1.82 4.97
C LEU A 164 -4.51 2.32 6.30
N ARG A 165 -5.84 2.24 6.50
CA ARG A 165 -6.51 2.75 7.72
C ARG A 165 -6.08 2.05 9.01
N ARG A 166 -5.55 0.83 8.91
CA ARG A 166 -5.03 0.05 10.05
C ARG A 166 -3.50 -0.03 10.09
N SER A 167 -2.83 0.60 9.13
CA SER A 167 -1.37 0.63 9.06
C SER A 167 -0.78 1.48 10.18
N GLN A 168 0.49 1.25 10.48
CA GLN A 168 1.27 2.01 11.48
C GLN A 168 1.50 3.46 11.06
N PHE A 169 1.14 3.85 9.83
CA PHE A 169 1.19 5.24 9.40
C PHE A 169 0.10 6.10 10.05
N LEU A 170 -1.07 5.50 10.29
CA LEU A 170 -2.25 6.17 10.85
C LEU A 170 -2.53 5.67 12.27
N GLN A 171 -2.52 4.35 12.51
CA GLN A 171 -2.69 3.77 13.84
C GLN A 171 -1.34 3.70 14.57
N VAL A 172 -1.03 4.74 15.33
CA VAL A 172 0.28 4.89 16.01
C VAL A 172 0.34 4.22 17.38
N PHE A 173 -0.74 3.56 17.81
CA PHE A 173 -0.72 2.78 19.05
C PHE A 173 0.35 1.69 18.98
N ASN A 174 1.06 1.47 20.10
CA ASN A 174 2.17 0.51 20.18
C ASN A 174 3.36 0.82 19.24
N SER A 175 3.50 2.08 18.80
CA SER A 175 4.69 2.61 18.14
C SER A 175 5.16 3.86 18.88
N SER A 176 6.47 4.04 18.99
CA SER A 176 7.03 5.29 19.49
C SER A 176 6.82 6.43 18.47
N PRO A 177 6.87 7.71 18.92
CA PRO A 177 6.86 8.85 18.00
C PRO A 177 7.97 8.77 16.93
N ASP A 178 9.16 8.32 17.32
CA ASP A 178 10.32 8.20 16.44
C ASP A 178 10.13 7.09 15.39
N GLU A 179 9.58 5.93 15.77
CA GLU A 179 9.23 4.88 14.82
C GLU A 179 8.16 5.35 13.83
N THR A 180 7.15 6.08 14.32
CA THR A 180 6.11 6.66 13.46
C THR A 180 6.73 7.63 12.46
N ALA A 181 7.59 8.54 12.91
CA ALA A 181 8.29 9.48 12.04
C ALA A 181 9.16 8.75 11.00
N PHE A 182 9.87 7.68 11.41
CA PHE A 182 10.67 6.85 10.52
C PHE A 182 9.83 6.18 9.43
N TYR A 183 8.71 5.56 9.78
CA TYR A 183 7.82 4.92 8.80
C TYR A 183 7.28 5.96 7.81
N ARG A 184 6.73 7.07 8.31
CA ARG A 184 6.19 8.16 7.48
C ARG A 184 7.25 8.74 6.55
N HIS A 185 8.48 8.93 7.03
CA HIS A 185 9.61 9.39 6.23
C HIS A 185 9.89 8.47 5.03
N CYS A 186 9.86 7.15 5.24
CA CYS A 186 10.08 6.18 4.16
C CYS A 186 8.96 6.25 3.12
N LEU A 187 7.69 6.29 3.54
CA LEU A 187 6.54 6.39 2.63
C LEU A 187 6.59 7.64 1.73
N PHE A 188 7.10 8.76 2.25
CA PHE A 188 7.23 10.00 1.50
C PHE A 188 8.34 9.98 0.44
N ARG A 189 9.27 9.02 0.48
CA ARG A 189 10.41 8.95 -0.43
C ARG A 189 10.36 7.77 -1.40
N GLU A 190 9.73 6.67 -1.03
CA GLU A 190 9.72 5.44 -1.84
C GLU A 190 8.83 5.52 -3.08
N ASP A 191 9.04 4.62 -4.04
CA ASP A 191 8.22 4.54 -5.25
C ASP A 191 6.84 3.89 -5.01
N THR A 192 6.04 3.72 -6.07
CA THR A 192 4.72 3.10 -5.96
C THR A 192 4.81 1.68 -5.43
N THR A 193 5.69 0.84 -6.00
CA THR A 193 5.82 -0.58 -5.63
C THR A 193 6.15 -0.76 -4.15
N ASN A 194 7.20 -0.10 -3.67
CA ASN A 194 7.61 -0.18 -2.27
C ASN A 194 6.55 0.41 -1.33
N SER A 195 5.89 1.50 -1.74
CA SER A 195 4.79 2.10 -0.96
C SER A 195 3.58 1.16 -0.85
N LEU A 196 3.25 0.40 -1.90
CA LEU A 196 2.20 -0.61 -1.82
C LEU A 196 2.55 -1.72 -0.85
N THR A 197 3.80 -2.22 -0.88
CA THR A 197 4.27 -3.23 0.09
C THR A 197 4.20 -2.73 1.53
N MET A 198 4.44 -1.42 1.76
CA MET A 198 4.26 -0.81 3.08
C MET A 198 2.79 -0.74 3.52
N ILE A 199 1.87 -0.46 2.59
CA ILE A 199 0.44 -0.32 2.86
C ILE A 199 -0.19 -1.70 3.07
N GLN A 200 -0.02 -2.59 2.10
CA GLN A 200 -0.49 -3.97 2.09
C GLN A 200 0.72 -4.90 1.92
N PRO A 201 1.23 -5.47 3.02
CA PRO A 201 2.32 -6.43 2.99
C PRO A 201 2.05 -7.61 2.05
N SER A 202 3.11 -8.12 1.43
CA SER A 202 3.01 -9.32 0.60
C SER A 202 3.29 -10.57 1.44
N LEU A 203 2.57 -11.65 1.15
CA LEU A 203 2.71 -12.93 1.83
C LEU A 203 2.85 -14.04 0.78
N MET A 204 3.98 -14.73 0.82
CA MET A 204 4.29 -15.86 -0.06
C MET A 204 4.26 -17.15 0.74
N SER A 205 3.60 -18.19 0.21
CA SER A 205 3.56 -19.52 0.82
C SER A 205 4.47 -20.49 0.08
N TYR A 206 5.20 -21.29 0.85
CA TYR A 206 6.09 -22.34 0.40
C TYR A 206 5.60 -23.63 1.06
N GLY A 207 5.31 -24.64 0.25
CA GLY A 207 4.91 -25.95 0.74
C GLY A 207 5.43 -27.05 -0.18
N PHE A 208 5.13 -28.29 0.15
CA PHE A 208 5.46 -29.43 -0.73
C PHE A 208 4.53 -29.50 -1.95
N GLU A 209 3.34 -28.92 -1.85
CA GLU A 209 2.33 -28.93 -2.90
C GLU A 209 2.49 -27.73 -3.85
N GLY A 210 3.56 -27.75 -4.65
CA GLY A 210 3.76 -26.81 -5.76
C GLY A 210 4.81 -25.72 -5.52
N ALA A 211 4.93 -24.82 -6.50
CA ALA A 211 5.89 -23.72 -6.46
C ALA A 211 5.43 -22.62 -5.48
N PRO A 212 6.36 -21.79 -4.97
CA PRO A 212 6.02 -20.66 -4.10
C PRO A 212 4.97 -19.77 -4.75
N ALA A 213 3.91 -19.44 -4.00
CA ALA A 213 2.76 -18.70 -4.52
C ALA A 213 2.31 -17.58 -3.56
N PRO A 214 1.86 -16.43 -4.09
CA PRO A 214 1.23 -15.39 -3.29
C PRO A 214 -0.05 -15.92 -2.64
N VAL A 215 -0.21 -15.64 -1.35
CA VAL A 215 -1.41 -16.01 -0.58
C VAL A 215 -2.03 -14.77 0.05
N LEU A 216 -3.30 -14.89 0.45
CA LEU A 216 -4.00 -13.79 1.11
C LEU A 216 -3.31 -13.47 2.44
N LEU A 217 -3.20 -12.18 2.76
CA LEU A 217 -2.72 -11.68 4.06
C LEU A 217 -3.80 -11.88 5.13
N ASP A 218 -4.08 -13.15 5.42
CA ASP A 218 -5.21 -13.62 6.21
C ASP A 218 -4.78 -14.81 7.09
N SER A 219 -5.44 -15.01 8.22
CA SER A 219 -5.16 -16.12 9.13
C SER A 219 -5.39 -17.49 8.52
N VAL A 220 -6.25 -17.62 7.51
CA VAL A 220 -6.46 -18.89 6.78
C VAL A 220 -5.22 -19.38 6.04
N SER A 221 -4.25 -18.49 5.79
CA SER A 221 -2.98 -18.83 5.15
C SER A 221 -1.96 -19.44 6.12
N MET A 222 -2.18 -19.34 7.43
CA MET A 222 -1.32 -19.94 8.45
C MET A 222 -1.64 -21.42 8.62
N LYS A 223 -0.97 -22.27 7.85
CA LYS A 223 -1.10 -23.74 7.92
C LYS A 223 0.13 -24.36 8.59
N PRO A 224 -0.01 -25.50 9.29
CA PRO A 224 1.10 -26.13 10.02
C PRO A 224 2.17 -26.72 9.09
N ASP A 225 1.83 -27.03 7.84
CA ASP A 225 2.64 -27.72 6.84
C ASP A 225 3.29 -26.80 5.80
N VAL A 226 3.22 -25.47 6.00
CA VAL A 226 3.80 -24.48 5.09
C VAL A 226 4.81 -23.57 5.77
N ILE A 227 5.66 -22.93 4.98
CA ILE A 227 6.50 -21.80 5.38
C ILE A 227 5.90 -20.55 4.72
N LEU A 228 5.79 -19.46 5.48
CA LEU A 228 5.33 -18.17 4.97
C LEU A 228 6.48 -17.17 4.97
N MET A 229 6.64 -16.45 3.87
CA MET A 229 7.52 -15.28 3.79
C MET A 229 6.66 -14.02 3.70
N LEU A 230 6.74 -13.19 4.75
CA LEU A 230 6.07 -11.91 4.85
C LEU A 230 7.07 -10.79 4.55
N ASP A 231 6.68 -9.92 3.63
CA ASP A 231 7.40 -8.68 3.34
C ASP A 231 6.50 -7.47 3.62
N THR A 232 6.90 -6.69 4.64
CA THR A 232 6.21 -5.46 5.08
C THR A 232 6.95 -4.19 4.65
N PHE A 233 7.91 -4.30 3.72
CA PHE A 233 8.96 -3.31 3.45
C PHE A 233 9.96 -3.15 4.60
N PHE A 234 9.51 -2.92 5.83
CA PHE A 234 10.37 -2.68 7.01
C PHE A 234 10.90 -3.95 7.67
N HIS A 235 10.15 -5.04 7.55
CA HIS A 235 10.49 -6.36 8.08
C HIS A 235 10.32 -7.39 6.98
N ILE A 236 11.29 -8.29 6.89
CA ILE A 236 11.21 -9.54 6.14
C ILE A 236 11.15 -10.66 7.18
N LEU A 237 10.06 -11.42 7.17
CA LEU A 237 9.80 -12.45 8.17
C LEU A 237 9.56 -13.79 7.51
N ILE A 238 10.32 -14.80 7.93
CA ILE A 238 10.09 -16.21 7.57
C ILE A 238 9.44 -16.90 8.77
N TRP A 239 8.23 -17.40 8.56
CA TRP A 239 7.42 -18.10 9.55
C TRP A 239 7.31 -19.58 9.17
N HIS A 240 7.61 -20.48 10.10
CA HIS A 240 7.48 -21.92 9.90
C HIS A 240 6.22 -22.42 10.62
N GLY A 241 5.35 -23.12 9.89
CA GLY A 241 4.23 -23.83 10.50
C GLY A 241 4.70 -24.90 11.50
N GLU A 242 3.82 -25.28 12.41
CA GLU A 242 4.12 -26.23 13.50
C GLU A 242 4.82 -27.51 13.02
N THR A 243 4.27 -28.18 12.01
CA THR A 243 4.83 -29.43 11.46
C THR A 243 6.20 -29.20 10.83
N ILE A 244 6.38 -28.12 10.07
CA ILE A 244 7.68 -27.78 9.48
C ILE A 244 8.71 -27.48 10.58
N ALA A 245 8.31 -26.75 11.62
CA ALA A 245 9.18 -26.41 12.74
C ALA A 245 9.61 -27.67 13.53
N GLU A 246 8.71 -28.63 13.73
CA GLU A 246 9.02 -29.92 14.33
C GLU A 246 10.01 -30.73 13.48
N TRP A 247 9.79 -30.85 12.18
CA TRP A 247 10.70 -31.54 11.27
C TRP A 247 12.09 -30.89 11.19
N ARG A 248 12.15 -29.55 11.22
CA ARG A 248 13.41 -28.81 11.30
C ARG A 248 14.14 -29.11 12.60
N LYS A 249 13.44 -29.10 13.74
CA LYS A 249 14.02 -29.40 15.08
C LYS A 249 14.48 -30.85 15.22
N ALA A 250 13.79 -31.78 14.58
CA ALA A 250 14.16 -33.20 14.55
C ALA A 250 15.39 -33.49 13.67
N GLY A 251 15.89 -32.50 12.90
CA GLY A 251 17.07 -32.66 12.05
C GLY A 251 16.81 -33.43 10.76
N TYR A 252 15.55 -33.58 10.32
CA TYR A 252 15.26 -34.36 9.10
C TYR A 252 15.93 -33.76 7.85
N HIS A 253 16.01 -32.44 7.75
CA HIS A 253 16.68 -31.73 6.66
C HIS A 253 18.20 -32.00 6.54
N GLU A 254 18.83 -32.62 7.54
CA GLU A 254 20.24 -33.04 7.49
C GLU A 254 20.42 -34.44 6.92
N GLN A 255 19.33 -35.23 6.83
CA GLN A 255 19.34 -36.60 6.35
C GLN A 255 19.21 -36.62 4.82
N PRO A 256 20.01 -37.43 4.10
CA PRO A 256 19.96 -37.52 2.63
C PRO A 256 18.56 -37.88 2.09
N GLU A 257 17.76 -38.62 2.87
CA GLU A 257 16.43 -39.06 2.49
C GLU A 257 15.40 -37.91 2.43
N TYR A 258 15.67 -36.78 3.10
CA TYR A 258 14.76 -35.63 3.19
C TYR A 258 15.35 -34.36 2.57
N GLU A 259 16.07 -34.51 1.45
CA GLU A 259 16.60 -33.39 0.67
C GLU A 259 15.51 -32.38 0.26
N ASN A 260 14.29 -32.85 0.00
CA ASN A 260 13.14 -32.01 -0.29
C ASN A 260 12.80 -31.01 0.83
N LEU A 261 12.90 -31.43 2.10
CA LEU A 261 12.68 -30.53 3.24
C LEU A 261 13.79 -29.50 3.36
N LYS A 262 15.05 -29.89 3.08
CA LYS A 262 16.17 -28.96 3.05
C LYS A 262 15.95 -27.86 1.99
N LEU A 263 15.59 -28.26 0.77
CA LEU A 263 15.29 -27.31 -0.31
C LEU A 263 14.11 -26.38 0.05
N LEU A 264 13.07 -26.92 0.70
CA LEU A 264 11.93 -26.13 1.14
C LEU A 264 12.33 -25.06 2.18
N LEU A 265 13.22 -25.40 3.13
CA LEU A 265 13.72 -24.46 4.14
C LEU A 265 14.65 -23.39 3.54
N GLU A 266 15.41 -23.73 2.51
CA GLU A 266 16.35 -22.81 1.84
C GLU A 266 15.66 -21.84 0.87
N ALA A 267 14.59 -22.27 0.19
CA ALA A 267 13.88 -21.47 -0.81
C ALA A 267 13.50 -20.05 -0.34
N PRO A 268 12.79 -19.84 0.78
CA PRO A 268 12.44 -18.50 1.25
C PRO A 268 13.66 -17.68 1.69
N VAL A 269 14.75 -18.33 2.11
CA VAL A 269 16.00 -17.63 2.46
C VAL A 269 16.65 -17.06 1.20
N VAL A 270 16.68 -17.82 0.10
CA VAL A 270 17.20 -17.36 -1.18
C VAL A 270 16.38 -16.19 -1.72
N ASP A 271 15.05 -16.32 -1.70
CA ASP A 271 14.15 -15.29 -2.23
C ASP A 271 14.24 -13.97 -1.45
N THR A 272 14.57 -14.03 -0.16
CA THR A 272 14.68 -12.83 0.69
C THR A 272 16.03 -12.12 0.58
N GLN A 273 17.09 -12.77 0.10
CA GLN A 273 18.41 -12.16 -0.04
C GLN A 273 18.43 -11.00 -1.03
N SER A 274 17.73 -11.13 -2.17
CA SER A 274 17.63 -10.05 -3.17
C SER A 274 16.97 -8.80 -2.58
N LEU A 275 15.88 -8.98 -1.83
CA LEU A 275 15.16 -7.90 -1.15
C LEU A 275 16.04 -7.20 -0.10
N LEU A 276 16.87 -7.95 0.64
CA LEU A 276 17.78 -7.39 1.64
C LEU A 276 18.89 -6.52 1.02
N VAL A 277 19.36 -6.88 -0.18
CA VAL A 277 20.43 -6.15 -0.89
C VAL A 277 19.89 -4.89 -1.56
N GLU A 278 18.72 -4.97 -2.18
CA GLU A 278 18.19 -3.88 -2.97
C GLU A 278 17.53 -2.80 -2.11
N ARG A 279 16.91 -3.15 -0.97
CA ARG A 279 16.09 -2.21 -0.19
C ARG A 279 16.91 -1.27 0.69
N MET A 280 16.43 -0.02 0.79
CA MET A 280 16.99 0.98 1.69
C MET A 280 15.86 1.75 2.39
N PRO A 281 15.80 1.75 3.74
CA PRO A 281 16.72 1.09 4.67
C PRO A 281 16.64 -0.45 4.60
N VAL A 282 17.71 -1.12 5.04
CA VAL A 282 17.73 -2.58 5.11
C VAL A 282 16.64 -3.03 6.08
N PRO A 283 15.73 -3.93 5.67
CA PRO A 283 14.66 -4.39 6.53
C PRO A 283 15.20 -5.27 7.65
N ARG A 284 14.49 -5.29 8.78
CA ARG A 284 14.78 -6.23 9.85
C ARG A 284 14.41 -7.64 9.39
N TYR A 285 15.39 -8.53 9.36
CA TYR A 285 15.20 -9.94 9.05
C TYR A 285 14.78 -10.72 10.31
N ILE A 286 13.68 -11.48 10.22
CA ILE A 286 13.10 -12.23 11.33
C ILE A 286 12.85 -13.66 10.87
N VAL A 287 13.25 -14.64 11.68
CA VAL A 287 12.89 -16.03 11.50
C VAL A 287 12.17 -16.50 12.76
N CYS A 288 10.99 -17.09 12.60
CA CYS A 288 10.20 -17.59 13.71
C CYS A 288 9.42 -18.85 13.35
N ASP A 289 8.97 -19.54 14.38
CA ASP A 289 8.08 -20.69 14.28
C ASP A 289 6.68 -20.29 14.75
N GLN A 290 5.69 -21.11 14.40
CA GLN A 290 4.36 -21.04 14.99
C GLN A 290 4.43 -21.07 16.52
N ASN A 291 3.59 -20.26 17.17
CA ASN A 291 3.60 -20.03 18.62
C ASN A 291 4.88 -19.36 19.19
N GLY A 292 5.85 -18.99 18.34
CA GLY A 292 7.03 -18.24 18.76
C GLY A 292 6.72 -16.76 19.06
N SER A 293 7.47 -16.15 19.99
CA SER A 293 7.22 -14.76 20.41
C SER A 293 7.32 -13.73 19.27
N GLN A 294 8.17 -13.99 18.27
CA GLN A 294 8.33 -13.14 17.09
C GLN A 294 7.23 -13.35 16.04
N ALA A 295 6.41 -14.41 16.11
CA ALA A 295 5.30 -14.64 15.19
C ALA A 295 4.23 -13.55 15.28
N ARG A 296 4.18 -12.79 16.39
CA ARG A 296 3.31 -11.61 16.55
C ARG A 296 3.50 -10.56 15.44
N PHE A 297 4.68 -10.47 14.84
CA PHE A 297 4.94 -9.56 13.72
C PHE A 297 4.16 -9.97 12.46
N LEU A 298 3.90 -11.27 12.26
CA LEU A 298 3.01 -11.77 11.22
C LEU A 298 1.54 -11.58 11.63
N VAL A 299 1.14 -12.10 12.79
CA VAL A 299 -0.26 -12.13 13.25
C VAL A 299 -0.88 -10.73 13.29
N SER A 300 -0.14 -9.72 13.74
CA SER A 300 -0.61 -8.32 13.77
C SER A 300 -0.89 -7.70 12.40
N LYS A 301 -0.39 -8.29 11.32
CA LYS A 301 -0.61 -7.82 9.94
C LYS A 301 -1.73 -8.55 9.22
N LEU A 302 -2.19 -9.68 9.75
CA LEU A 302 -3.21 -10.50 9.10
C LEU A 302 -4.61 -9.90 9.23
N ASN A 303 -5.45 -10.23 8.26
CA ASN A 303 -6.89 -10.03 8.35
C ASN A 303 -7.50 -11.05 9.34
N PRO A 304 -8.23 -10.62 10.38
CA PRO A 304 -8.85 -11.52 11.36
C PRO A 304 -10.15 -12.14 10.81
N SER A 305 -10.04 -13.01 9.80
CA SER A 305 -11.21 -13.70 9.25
C SER A 305 -11.78 -14.74 10.21
N THR A 306 -10.92 -15.37 11.01
CA THR A 306 -11.30 -16.27 12.11
C THR A 306 -11.27 -15.50 13.44
N SER A 307 -12.43 -14.98 13.87
CA SER A 307 -12.56 -14.31 15.18
C SER A 307 -12.73 -15.32 16.31
N TYR A 308 -12.14 -15.03 17.47
CA TYR A 308 -12.33 -15.81 18.71
C TYR A 308 -13.75 -15.72 19.28
N SER A 309 -14.51 -14.67 18.92
CA SER A 309 -15.88 -14.46 19.39
C SER A 309 -16.94 -15.21 18.58
N SER A 310 -16.60 -15.66 17.37
CA SER A 310 -17.48 -16.46 16.52
C SER A 310 -17.14 -17.94 16.67
N THR A 311 -17.72 -18.60 17.68
CA THR A 311 -17.54 -20.03 18.00
C THR A 311 -18.00 -21.00 16.89
N ASN A 312 -18.30 -20.54 15.66
CA ASN A 312 -19.02 -21.36 14.68
C ASN A 312 -18.74 -21.06 13.19
N GLN A 313 -17.49 -20.77 12.81
CA GLN A 313 -17.13 -20.67 11.39
C GLN A 313 -16.02 -21.65 10.99
N TYR A 314 -16.37 -22.56 10.07
CA TYR A 314 -15.56 -23.63 9.50
C TYR A 314 -14.35 -23.10 8.71
N GLY A 315 -13.31 -22.67 9.42
CA GLY A 315 -12.02 -22.31 8.81
C GLY A 315 -10.89 -22.74 9.73
N GLY A 316 -10.13 -23.76 9.35
CA GLY A 316 -9.02 -24.31 10.13
C GLY A 316 -7.78 -23.42 10.23
N GLY A 317 -7.94 -22.09 10.29
CA GLY A 317 -6.87 -21.11 10.45
C GLY A 317 -6.75 -20.63 11.89
N GLU A 318 -5.56 -20.18 12.28
CA GLU A 318 -5.29 -19.66 13.62
C GLU A 318 -6.18 -18.45 13.94
N ALA A 319 -6.84 -18.41 15.10
CA ALA A 319 -7.72 -17.30 15.45
C ALA A 319 -6.90 -16.07 15.86
N VAL A 320 -7.11 -14.94 15.16
CA VAL A 320 -6.44 -13.69 15.52
C VAL A 320 -7.23 -13.03 16.65
N LEU A 321 -6.58 -12.83 17.80
CA LEU A 321 -7.18 -12.22 18.99
C LEU A 321 -7.23 -10.70 18.85
N THR A 322 -8.22 -10.18 18.14
CA THR A 322 -8.46 -8.74 17.96
C THR A 322 -9.95 -8.42 17.78
N ASP A 323 -10.37 -7.24 18.22
CA ASP A 323 -11.69 -6.66 17.95
C ASP A 323 -11.73 -5.90 16.61
N ASP A 324 -10.63 -5.92 15.84
CA ASP A 324 -10.56 -5.27 14.54
C ASP A 324 -11.57 -5.84 13.54
N VAL A 325 -12.17 -4.94 12.77
CA VAL A 325 -13.08 -5.31 11.67
C VAL A 325 -12.30 -6.03 10.56
N ASN A 326 -12.76 -7.20 10.13
CA ASN A 326 -12.17 -7.93 9.01
C ASN A 326 -12.51 -7.30 7.64
N VAL A 327 -11.73 -7.66 6.60
CA VAL A 327 -11.90 -7.13 5.23
C VAL A 327 -13.32 -7.33 4.73
N SER A 328 -13.90 -8.52 4.91
CA SER A 328 -15.24 -8.86 4.41
C SER A 328 -16.33 -7.97 5.01
N THR A 329 -16.26 -7.71 6.32
CA THR A 329 -17.20 -6.82 7.03
C THR A 329 -17.01 -5.37 6.59
N PHE A 330 -15.76 -4.94 6.39
CA PHE A 330 -15.45 -3.61 5.84
C PHE A 330 -16.03 -3.43 4.44
N LEU A 331 -15.83 -4.39 3.53
CA LEU A 331 -16.37 -4.33 2.16
C LEU A 331 -17.90 -4.40 2.14
N SER A 332 -18.50 -5.20 3.02
CA SER A 332 -19.95 -5.26 3.19
C SER A 332 -20.51 -3.91 3.65
N ALA A 333 -19.91 -3.30 4.67
CA ALA A 333 -20.30 -1.98 5.14
C ALA A 333 -20.12 -0.90 4.05
N LEU A 334 -19.01 -0.95 3.32
CA LEU A 334 -18.75 -0.04 2.20
C LEU A 334 -19.82 -0.17 1.11
N SER A 335 -20.17 -1.40 0.71
CA SER A 335 -21.23 -1.63 -0.28
C SER A 335 -22.57 -1.05 0.19
N GLY A 336 -22.93 -1.26 1.46
CA GLY A 336 -24.15 -0.72 2.05
C GLY A 336 -24.19 0.81 2.10
N LEU A 337 -23.05 1.48 2.28
CA LEU A 337 -22.96 2.94 2.28
C LEU A 337 -22.91 3.52 0.86
N ALA A 338 -22.26 2.82 -0.08
CA ALA A 338 -22.16 3.24 -1.47
C ALA A 338 -23.55 3.33 -2.13
N VAL A 339 -24.43 2.34 -1.91
CA VAL A 339 -25.73 2.27 -2.59
C VAL A 339 -26.83 3.19 -2.02
N LYS A 340 -26.64 3.75 -0.81
CA LYS A 340 -27.66 4.54 -0.09
C LYS A 340 -27.70 6.03 -0.48
N ASN A 341 -26.54 6.62 -0.76
CA ASN A 341 -26.38 8.08 -0.88
C ASN A 341 -25.96 8.52 -2.29
N ALA A 342 -26.27 7.72 -3.32
CA ALA A 342 -26.07 8.12 -4.71
C ALA A 342 -26.99 9.31 -5.03
N SER A 343 -26.40 10.51 -5.06
CA SER A 343 -27.08 11.76 -5.45
C SER A 343 -26.72 12.08 -6.89
#